data_AF-A0A3N5PJU0-F1
#
_entry.id   AF-A0A3N5PJU0-F1
#
_cell.length_a   1.000
_cell.length_b   1.000
_cell.length_c   1.000
_cell.angle_alpha   90.00
_cell.angle_beta   90.00
_cell.angle_gamma   90.00
#
_symmetry.space_group_name_H-M   'P 1'
#
loop_
_entity.id
_entity.type
_entity.pdbx_description
1 polymer ?
#
loop_
_entity_poly.entity_id
_entity_poly.type
_entity_poly.pdbx_seq_one_letter_code
_entity_poly.pdbx_strand_id
1 'polypeptide(L)'
;MDHEASRRLAGLLTAIAVSLLGSPLSAHHSTAEYDAGTIVEARGEVVSVIWRNPHVRFAISTKAIDGNDRLWDIESADLTRLDRAGLPRDLLKVGDVVSFAGNPSTRTARRMYVTNLLVADGREILLRGNVPARWPDARAVGTEVTFPRTTAAPATGSGFFGKVLVPTREGRAPEWVRNPPLTPAAREGKAAYDEVVDDPVLGCVSPGMPRVMLRSGPYAVRFVERGTDLVLQNEWFEIDRLIHMDGRAPPANQTYTPLGYSAGRWDGETLEITTTHIDWPYFELYGLVGVPQTRAMRIVERFTPRDGG
;
A
#
# COMPACT_ATOMS: atom_id res chain seq x y z
N MET A 1 0.75 -58.46 -5.63
CA MET A 1 0.98 -57.04 -5.94
C MET A 1 0.03 -56.25 -5.04
N ASP A 2 0.61 -55.63 -4.02
CA ASP A 2 -0.09 -55.22 -2.79
C ASP A 2 -1.07 -54.06 -3.00
N HIS A 3 -2.35 -54.34 -2.74
CA HIS A 3 -3.42 -53.35 -2.65
C HIS A 3 -3.14 -52.25 -1.60
N GLU A 4 -2.22 -52.50 -0.67
CA GLU A 4 -1.82 -51.56 0.38
C GLU A 4 -0.90 -50.45 -0.15
N ALA A 5 -0.02 -50.76 -1.10
CA ALA A 5 0.87 -49.77 -1.73
C ALA A 5 0.09 -48.77 -2.60
N SER A 6 -0.95 -49.25 -3.31
CA SER A 6 -1.86 -48.42 -4.12
C SER A 6 -2.65 -47.43 -3.25
N ARG A 7 -3.11 -47.85 -2.07
CA ARG A 7 -3.87 -46.98 -1.14
C ARG A 7 -3.00 -45.88 -0.52
N ARG A 8 -1.75 -46.19 -0.17
CA ARG A 8 -0.79 -45.21 0.37
C ARG A 8 -0.38 -44.17 -0.67
N LEU A 9 -0.20 -44.59 -1.93
CA LEU A 9 0.15 -43.68 -3.03
C LEU A 9 -1.02 -42.75 -3.40
N ALA A 10 -2.26 -43.27 -3.41
CA ALA A 10 -3.46 -42.47 -3.62
C ALA A 10 -3.65 -41.44 -2.49
N GLY A 11 -3.46 -41.83 -1.23
CA GLY A 11 -3.53 -40.91 -0.08
C GLY A 11 -2.48 -39.80 -0.12
N LEU A 12 -1.25 -40.11 -0.57
CA LEU A 12 -0.19 -39.11 -0.74
C LEU A 12 -0.49 -38.11 -1.87
N LEU A 13 -1.05 -38.58 -2.98
CA LEU A 13 -1.45 -37.74 -4.11
C LEU A 13 -2.64 -36.83 -3.75
N THR A 14 -3.59 -37.30 -2.95
CA THR A 14 -4.69 -36.48 -2.46
C THR A 14 -4.21 -35.39 -1.49
N ALA A 15 -3.24 -35.69 -0.61
CA ALA A 15 -2.65 -34.71 0.30
C ALA A 15 -1.87 -33.59 -0.43
N ILE A 16 -1.14 -33.94 -1.51
CA ILE A 16 -0.41 -32.96 -2.33
C ILE A 16 -1.39 -32.07 -3.13
N ALA A 17 -2.49 -32.64 -3.65
CA ALA A 17 -3.51 -31.90 -4.36
C ALA A 17 -4.28 -30.90 -3.47
N VAL A 18 -4.52 -31.24 -2.20
CA VAL A 18 -5.16 -30.32 -1.24
C VAL A 18 -4.21 -29.21 -0.78
N SER A 19 -2.90 -29.45 -0.80
CA SER A 19 -1.88 -28.44 -0.45
C SER A 19 -1.72 -27.34 -1.51
N LEU A 20 -2.15 -27.60 -2.74
CA LEU A 20 -2.08 -26.65 -3.87
C LEU A 20 -3.33 -25.77 -4.00
N LEU A 21 -4.37 -26.01 -3.19
CA LEU A 21 -5.55 -25.15 -3.07
C LEU A 21 -5.32 -24.02 -2.06
N GLY A 22 -4.11 -23.44 -2.06
CA GLY A 22 -3.86 -22.18 -1.39
C GLY A 22 -4.78 -21.13 -2.01
N SER A 23 -5.85 -20.75 -1.31
CA SER A 23 -6.68 -19.62 -1.74
C SER A 23 -5.76 -18.41 -1.95
N PRO A 24 -5.89 -17.66 -3.06
CA PRO A 24 -5.22 -16.36 -3.14
C PRO A 24 -5.75 -15.53 -1.97
N LEU A 25 -4.90 -15.31 -0.97
CA LEU A 25 -5.16 -14.34 0.07
C LEU A 25 -5.14 -12.98 -0.63
N SER A 26 -6.32 -12.45 -0.96
CA SER A 26 -6.49 -11.09 -1.47
C SER A 26 -5.92 -10.08 -0.46
N ALA A 27 -4.69 -9.66 -0.72
CA ALA A 27 -4.04 -8.58 -0.04
C ALA A 27 -4.52 -7.23 -0.60
N HIS A 28 -5.68 -6.76 -0.14
CA HIS A 28 -6.22 -5.43 -0.39
C HIS A 28 -5.23 -4.31 0.01
N HIS A 29 -5.19 -3.23 -0.77
CA HIS A 29 -4.48 -1.96 -0.60
C HIS A 29 -5.40 -0.77 -1.00
N SER A 30 -6.70 -1.03 -1.12
CA SER A 30 -7.76 -0.07 -1.45
C SER A 30 -8.76 -0.01 -0.30
N THR A 31 -9.18 1.19 0.07
CA THR A 31 -10.25 1.40 1.06
C THR A 31 -11.64 1.45 0.43
N ALA A 32 -11.79 1.17 -0.87
CA ALA A 32 -13.04 1.33 -1.60
C ALA A 32 -14.15 0.35 -1.19
N GLU A 33 -13.81 -0.74 -0.47
CA GLU A 33 -14.81 -1.63 0.14
C GLU A 33 -15.62 -0.89 1.22
N TYR A 34 -15.01 0.12 1.84
CA TYR A 34 -15.51 0.76 3.04
C TYR A 34 -16.28 2.04 2.73
N ASP A 35 -17.43 2.19 3.38
CA ASP A 35 -18.21 3.43 3.30
C ASP A 35 -17.48 4.55 4.06
N ALA A 36 -16.80 5.41 3.31
CA ALA A 36 -16.07 6.54 3.86
C ALA A 36 -16.97 7.59 4.55
N GLY A 37 -18.27 7.61 4.25
CA GLY A 37 -19.25 8.54 4.84
C GLY A 37 -19.83 8.06 6.17
N THR A 38 -19.68 6.77 6.48
CA THR A 38 -20.24 6.16 7.68
C THR A 38 -19.14 5.75 8.65
N ILE A 39 -19.33 6.02 9.94
CA ILE A 39 -18.51 5.47 11.02
C ILE A 39 -19.38 4.61 11.91
N VAL A 40 -18.96 3.36 12.09
CA VAL A 40 -19.53 2.44 13.08
C VAL A 40 -18.57 2.35 14.26
N GLU A 41 -19.12 2.43 15.47
CA GLU A 41 -18.40 2.30 16.72
C GLU A 41 -18.93 1.09 17.50
N ALA A 42 -18.01 0.34 18.10
CA ALA A 42 -18.33 -0.80 18.94
C ALA A 42 -17.24 -1.05 20.00
N ARG A 43 -17.53 -1.96 20.93
CA ARG A 43 -16.62 -2.41 21.98
C ARG A 43 -16.65 -3.93 22.05
N GLY A 44 -15.50 -4.54 22.30
CA GLY A 44 -15.41 -5.99 22.42
C GLY A 44 -14.05 -6.48 22.86
N GLU A 45 -13.96 -7.80 22.98
CA GLU A 45 -12.74 -8.53 23.33
C GLU A 45 -11.99 -8.95 22.05
N VAL A 46 -10.69 -8.69 22.01
CA VAL A 46 -9.81 -9.13 20.93
C VAL A 46 -9.64 -10.64 21.00
N VAL A 47 -10.06 -11.35 19.94
CA VAL A 47 -9.96 -12.82 19.87
C VAL A 47 -8.87 -13.32 18.92
N SER A 48 -8.38 -12.45 18.03
CA SER A 48 -7.19 -12.73 17.21
C SER A 48 -6.50 -11.44 16.76
N VAL A 49 -5.18 -11.49 16.58
CA VAL A 49 -4.39 -10.41 15.97
C VAL A 49 -3.34 -11.03 15.05
N ILE A 50 -3.21 -10.50 13.85
CA ILE A 50 -2.24 -10.94 12.84
C ILE A 50 -1.43 -9.72 12.37
N TRP A 51 -0.18 -9.64 12.84
CA TRP A 51 0.78 -8.60 12.45
C TRP A 51 1.52 -9.01 11.17
N ARG A 52 0.89 -8.84 10.01
CA ARG A 52 1.50 -9.13 8.70
C ARG A 52 1.09 -8.09 7.65
N ASN A 53 1.90 -7.96 6.60
CA ASN A 53 1.50 -7.21 5.41
C ASN A 53 0.45 -7.99 4.59
N PRO A 54 -0.46 -7.32 3.87
CA PRO A 54 -0.50 -5.86 3.60
C PRO A 54 -1.11 -5.00 4.70
N HIS A 55 -1.88 -5.58 5.62
CA HIS A 55 -2.60 -4.87 6.67
C HIS A 55 -2.60 -5.70 7.94
N VAL A 56 -2.36 -5.05 9.08
CA VAL A 56 -2.55 -5.70 10.37
C VAL A 56 -4.05 -5.90 10.56
N ARG A 57 -4.44 -7.16 10.78
CA ARG A 57 -5.83 -7.57 10.97
C ARG A 57 -6.05 -8.14 12.35
N PHE A 58 -7.22 -7.89 12.91
CA PHE A 58 -7.63 -8.45 14.18
C PHE A 58 -9.13 -8.72 14.19
N ALA A 59 -9.54 -9.66 15.02
CA ALA A 59 -10.95 -9.97 15.19
C ALA A 59 -11.39 -9.63 16.61
N ILE A 60 -12.58 -9.04 16.74
CA ILE A 60 -13.16 -8.64 18.02
C ILE A 60 -14.54 -9.28 18.19
N SER A 61 -14.79 -9.93 19.32
CA SER A 61 -16.12 -10.42 19.70
C SER A 61 -16.80 -9.45 20.67
N THR A 62 -18.07 -9.13 20.43
CA THR A 62 -18.88 -8.35 21.37
C THR A 62 -19.45 -9.19 22.52
N LYS A 63 -19.26 -10.51 22.51
CA LYS A 63 -19.89 -11.46 23.45
C LYS A 63 -19.64 -11.09 24.92
N ALA A 64 -18.41 -10.71 25.26
CA ALA A 64 -18.02 -10.31 26.61
C ALA A 64 -18.69 -9.00 27.08
N ILE A 65 -19.28 -8.24 26.15
CA ILE A 65 -19.88 -6.92 26.40
C ILE A 65 -21.40 -6.99 26.45
N ASP A 66 -22.03 -7.61 25.44
CA ASP A 66 -23.49 -7.59 25.28
C ASP A 66 -24.14 -8.98 25.26
N GLY A 67 -23.36 -10.04 25.48
CA GLY A 67 -23.80 -11.43 25.45
C GLY A 67 -24.08 -11.98 24.04
N ASN A 68 -24.05 -11.13 23.00
CA ASN A 68 -24.22 -11.55 21.62
C ASN A 68 -22.86 -11.77 20.98
N ASP A 69 -22.63 -12.95 20.40
CA ASP A 69 -21.35 -13.26 19.76
C ASP A 69 -21.28 -12.67 18.35
N ARG A 70 -21.18 -11.33 18.25
CA ARG A 70 -20.92 -10.65 16.99
C ARG A 70 -19.41 -10.55 16.80
N LEU A 71 -18.90 -11.37 15.88
CA LEU A 71 -17.51 -11.32 15.46
C LEU A 71 -17.31 -10.23 14.41
N TRP A 72 -16.44 -9.28 14.71
CA TRP A 72 -15.97 -8.24 13.80
C TRP A 72 -14.62 -8.62 13.20
N ASP A 73 -14.49 -8.51 11.88
CA ASP A 73 -13.22 -8.61 11.16
C ASP A 73 -12.70 -7.20 10.87
N ILE A 74 -11.57 -6.86 11.47
CA ILE A 74 -11.05 -5.50 11.48
C ILE A 74 -9.73 -5.45 10.74
N GLU A 75 -9.66 -4.48 9.84
CA GLU A 75 -8.49 -4.16 9.05
C GLU A 75 -7.96 -2.78 9.44
N SER A 76 -6.65 -2.67 9.66
CA SER A 76 -5.97 -1.42 10.01
C SER A 76 -4.94 -1.02 8.94
N ALA A 77 -3.96 -0.18 9.27
CA ALA A 77 -2.87 0.13 8.37
C ALA A 77 -1.90 -1.06 8.18
N ASP A 78 -1.00 -0.93 7.21
CA ASP A 78 0.10 -1.87 6.98
C ASP A 78 1.11 -1.91 8.14
N LEU A 79 1.82 -3.02 8.27
CA LEU A 79 2.77 -3.26 9.37
C LEU A 79 3.87 -2.19 9.39
N THR A 80 4.41 -1.83 8.22
CA THR A 80 5.50 -0.86 8.09
C THR A 80 5.09 0.51 8.61
N ARG A 81 3.88 0.96 8.32
CA ARG A 81 3.33 2.23 8.82
C ARG A 81 3.17 2.22 10.33
N LEU A 82 2.63 1.13 10.90
CA LEU A 82 2.46 1.02 12.36
C LEU A 82 3.83 0.95 13.07
N ASP A 83 4.79 0.21 12.52
CA ASP A 83 6.16 0.12 13.03
C ASP A 83 6.86 1.50 12.98
N ARG A 84 6.70 2.27 11.89
CA ARG A 84 7.25 3.64 11.78
C ARG A 84 6.56 4.67 12.68
N ALA A 85 5.30 4.43 13.05
CA ALA A 85 4.61 5.21 14.08
C ALA A 85 5.09 4.88 15.50
N GLY A 86 6.00 3.92 15.66
CA GLY A 86 6.54 3.49 16.96
C GLY A 86 5.53 2.75 17.81
N LEU A 87 4.47 2.18 17.21
CA LEU A 87 3.50 1.38 17.95
C LEU A 87 4.10 0.01 18.25
N PRO A 88 4.08 -0.44 19.52
CA PRO A 88 4.63 -1.74 19.86
C PRO A 88 3.73 -2.86 19.33
N ARG A 89 4.30 -3.98 18.90
CA ARG A 89 3.54 -5.14 18.38
C ARG A 89 2.64 -5.80 19.41
N ASP A 90 2.86 -5.52 20.69
CA ASP A 90 2.05 -6.02 21.79
C ASP A 90 1.01 -5.00 22.29
N LEU A 91 0.76 -3.93 21.50
CA LEU A 91 -0.30 -2.94 21.73
C LEU A 91 -1.70 -3.55 21.81
N LEU A 92 -1.93 -4.65 21.08
CA LEU A 92 -3.14 -5.45 21.13
C LEU A 92 -2.78 -6.89 21.42
N LYS A 93 -3.40 -7.45 22.46
CA LYS A 93 -3.28 -8.86 22.85
C LYS A 93 -4.64 -9.52 22.79
N VAL A 94 -4.65 -10.81 22.51
CA VAL A 94 -5.85 -11.63 22.65
C VAL A 94 -6.30 -11.56 24.12
N GLY A 95 -7.59 -11.30 24.33
CA GLY A 95 -8.20 -11.05 25.64
C GLY A 95 -8.34 -9.57 26.02
N ASP A 96 -7.70 -8.65 25.30
CA ASP A 96 -7.88 -7.22 25.58
C ASP A 96 -9.30 -6.78 25.23
N VAL A 97 -9.92 -5.98 26.12
CA VAL A 97 -11.19 -5.31 25.82
C VAL A 97 -10.90 -3.91 25.32
N VAL A 98 -11.31 -3.62 24.08
CA VAL A 98 -11.04 -2.37 23.39
C VAL A 98 -12.32 -1.76 22.82
N SER A 99 -12.34 -0.43 22.67
CA SER A 99 -13.34 0.25 21.84
C SER A 99 -12.72 0.58 20.49
N PHE A 100 -13.50 0.45 19.42
CA PHE A 100 -13.02 0.67 18.07
C PHE A 100 -14.07 1.38 17.24
N ALA A 101 -13.62 2.21 16.31
CA ALA A 101 -14.48 2.87 15.35
C ALA A 101 -13.84 2.91 13.97
N GLY A 102 -14.66 2.82 12.93
CA GLY A 102 -14.16 2.74 11.58
C GLY A 102 -15.25 2.76 10.51
N ASN A 103 -14.80 2.74 9.26
CA ASN A 103 -15.66 2.72 8.10
C ASN A 103 -16.12 1.28 7.84
N PRO A 104 -17.44 0.96 7.89
CA PRO A 104 -17.92 -0.39 7.66
C PRO A 104 -17.79 -0.79 6.19
N SER A 105 -17.59 -2.08 5.94
CA SER A 105 -17.65 -2.65 4.59
C SER A 105 -19.07 -2.54 4.04
N THR A 106 -19.17 -2.13 2.78
CA THR A 106 -20.43 -2.12 2.01
C THR A 106 -20.82 -3.50 1.48
N ARG A 107 -19.92 -4.50 1.60
CA ARG A 107 -20.07 -5.83 0.99
C ARG A 107 -20.07 -6.97 1.99
N THR A 108 -19.30 -6.83 3.07
CA THR A 108 -19.05 -7.88 4.05
C THR A 108 -19.62 -7.44 5.40
N ALA A 109 -20.67 -8.13 5.86
CA ALA A 109 -21.27 -7.82 7.15
C ALA A 109 -20.23 -7.96 8.28
N ARG A 110 -20.15 -6.94 9.14
CA ARG A 110 -19.23 -6.88 10.30
C ARG A 110 -17.75 -6.89 9.93
N ARG A 111 -17.40 -6.44 8.72
CA ARG A 111 -16.03 -6.03 8.38
C ARG A 111 -15.91 -4.51 8.42
N MET A 112 -14.77 -3.99 8.86
CA MET A 112 -14.49 -2.55 8.79
C MET A 112 -13.00 -2.23 8.63
N TYR A 113 -12.74 -1.05 8.08
CA TYR A 113 -11.44 -0.39 8.17
C TYR A 113 -11.43 0.48 9.41
N VAL A 114 -10.62 0.13 10.40
CA VAL A 114 -10.57 0.86 11.67
C VAL A 114 -9.84 2.19 11.49
N THR A 115 -10.42 3.24 12.03
CA THR A 115 -9.83 4.58 12.04
C THR A 115 -9.36 4.99 13.42
N ASN A 116 -10.06 4.53 14.47
CA ASN A 116 -9.78 4.85 15.87
C ASN A 116 -9.83 3.57 16.70
N LEU A 117 -8.86 3.40 17.59
CA LEU A 117 -8.80 2.26 18.50
C LEU A 117 -8.43 2.73 19.90
N LEU A 118 -9.34 2.60 20.85
CA LEU A 118 -9.10 2.85 22.27
C LEU A 118 -8.63 1.56 22.93
N VAL A 119 -7.32 1.51 23.22
CA VAL A 119 -6.69 0.36 23.88
C VAL A 119 -6.83 0.44 25.40
N ALA A 120 -6.62 -0.68 26.09
CA ALA A 120 -6.87 -0.82 27.52
C ALA A 120 -6.09 0.17 28.42
N ASP A 121 -4.96 0.69 27.95
CA ASP A 121 -4.14 1.67 28.67
C ASP A 121 -4.64 3.12 28.54
N GLY A 122 -5.81 3.34 27.94
CA GLY A 122 -6.45 4.65 27.80
C GLY A 122 -5.92 5.49 26.64
N ARG A 123 -5.01 4.96 25.81
CA ARG A 123 -4.64 5.61 24.54
C ARG A 123 -5.69 5.37 23.47
N GLU A 124 -6.01 6.43 22.73
CA GLU A 124 -6.70 6.33 21.46
C GLU A 124 -5.69 6.36 20.31
N ILE A 125 -5.57 5.27 19.58
CA ILE A 125 -4.67 5.13 18.43
C ILE A 125 -5.42 5.57 17.17
N LEU A 126 -4.93 6.63 16.53
CA LEU A 126 -5.49 7.17 15.29
C LEU A 126 -4.84 6.46 14.10
N LEU A 127 -5.45 5.37 13.64
CA LEU A 127 -4.90 4.45 12.65
C LEU A 127 -5.02 4.95 11.20
N ARG A 128 -5.78 6.03 10.99
CA ARG A 128 -5.92 6.71 9.70
C ARG A 128 -5.57 8.19 9.84
N GLY A 129 -4.97 8.75 8.79
CA GLY A 129 -4.59 10.17 8.78
C GLY A 129 -5.80 11.11 8.74
N ASN A 130 -5.67 12.29 9.35
CA ASN A 130 -6.72 13.32 9.46
C ASN A 130 -8.04 12.87 10.13
N VAL A 131 -8.01 11.84 10.98
CA VAL A 131 -9.20 11.43 11.74
C VAL A 131 -9.18 12.09 13.12
N PRO A 132 -10.27 12.78 13.54
CA PRO A 132 -10.33 13.37 14.87
C PRO A 132 -10.33 12.28 15.96
N ALA A 133 -9.83 12.63 17.13
CA ALA A 133 -10.03 11.83 18.33
C ALA A 133 -11.52 11.68 18.60
N ARG A 134 -11.92 10.46 18.99
CA ARG A 134 -13.30 10.05 19.19
C ARG A 134 -13.66 9.93 20.66
N TRP A 135 -12.69 9.63 21.52
CA TRP A 135 -12.89 9.52 22.96
C TRP A 135 -12.20 10.69 23.67
N PRO A 136 -12.95 11.73 24.11
CA PRO A 136 -12.36 12.98 24.62
C PRO A 136 -11.45 12.81 25.83
N ASP A 137 -11.71 11.80 26.66
CA ASP A 137 -10.93 11.50 27.87
C ASP A 137 -9.69 10.66 27.58
N ALA A 138 -9.53 10.18 26.33
CA ALA A 138 -8.42 9.34 25.93
C ALA A 138 -7.22 10.17 25.44
N ARG A 139 -6.01 9.63 25.64
CA ARG A 139 -4.81 10.24 25.07
C ARG A 139 -4.65 9.82 23.61
N ALA A 140 -4.94 10.73 22.69
CA ALA A 140 -4.77 10.49 21.26
C ALA A 140 -3.29 10.30 20.87
N VAL A 141 -3.01 9.26 20.08
CA VAL A 141 -1.70 8.95 19.50
C VAL A 141 -1.88 8.80 17.98
N GLY A 142 -1.34 9.75 17.22
CA GLY A 142 -1.36 9.73 15.77
C GLY A 142 -0.43 8.68 15.19
N THR A 143 -0.88 7.97 14.15
CA THR A 143 0.00 7.10 13.32
C THR A 143 0.49 7.79 12.05
N GLU A 144 0.32 9.11 11.96
CA GLU A 144 0.97 9.87 10.90
C GLU A 144 2.46 9.95 11.20
N VAL A 145 3.26 9.33 10.34
CA VAL A 145 4.72 9.44 10.40
C VAL A 145 5.09 10.84 9.90
N THR A 146 5.18 11.80 10.81
CA THR A 146 5.81 13.08 10.54
C THR A 146 7.30 12.90 10.75
N PHE A 147 8.10 12.90 9.68
CA PHE A 147 9.54 13.07 9.84
C PHE A 147 9.74 14.48 10.37
N PRO A 148 10.28 14.67 11.59
CA PRO A 148 10.74 15.97 11.99
C PRO A 148 11.68 16.43 10.88
N ARG A 149 11.48 17.64 10.32
CA ARG A 149 12.59 18.36 9.70
C ARG A 149 13.56 18.69 10.82
N THR A 150 14.28 17.68 11.32
CA THR A 150 15.59 17.91 11.89
C THR A 150 16.32 18.72 10.83
N THR A 151 16.92 19.84 11.20
CA THR A 151 17.93 20.49 10.40
C THR A 151 18.98 19.44 10.13
N ALA A 152 18.80 18.72 9.02
CA ALA A 152 19.71 17.69 8.59
C ALA A 152 21.07 18.38 8.57
N ALA A 153 22.06 17.79 9.24
CA ALA A 153 23.44 18.18 9.03
C ALA A 153 23.61 18.29 7.50
N PRO A 154 24.15 19.41 6.98
CA PRO A 154 24.19 19.66 5.55
C PRO A 154 24.75 18.40 4.90
N ALA A 155 23.90 17.73 4.12
CA ALA A 155 24.33 16.53 3.42
C ALA A 155 25.49 16.98 2.53
N THR A 156 26.70 16.58 2.88
CA THR A 156 27.89 16.90 2.10
C THR A 156 27.80 16.09 0.81
N GLY A 157 27.23 16.70 -0.23
CA GLY A 157 26.96 16.09 -1.54
C GLY A 157 25.73 16.73 -2.17
N SER A 158 25.90 17.35 -3.34
CA SER A 158 24.87 18.10 -4.08
C SER A 158 23.79 17.22 -4.77
N GLY A 159 23.56 15.99 -4.30
CA GLY A 159 22.68 15.02 -4.96
C GLY A 159 21.74 14.25 -4.03
N PHE A 160 20.91 13.39 -4.63
CA PHE A 160 20.03 12.43 -3.93
C PHE A 160 20.71 11.07 -3.64
N PHE A 161 21.97 10.89 -4.04
CA PHE A 161 22.73 9.66 -3.77
C PHE A 161 23.06 9.50 -2.28
N GLY A 162 22.93 8.27 -1.79
CA GLY A 162 23.10 7.94 -0.37
C GLY A 162 21.99 8.46 0.54
N LYS A 163 20.97 9.14 -0.01
CA LYS A 163 19.81 9.64 0.75
C LYS A 163 18.64 8.66 0.65
N VAL A 164 17.93 8.53 1.74
CA VAL A 164 16.62 7.87 1.80
C VAL A 164 15.57 8.96 1.64
N LEU A 165 14.86 8.93 0.52
CA LEU A 165 13.83 9.91 0.18
C LEU A 165 12.49 9.35 0.63
N VAL A 166 11.81 10.04 1.54
CA VAL A 166 10.45 9.66 1.93
C VAL A 166 9.47 10.62 1.26
N PRO A 167 8.49 10.14 0.49
CA PRO A 167 7.44 11.00 -0.05
C PRO A 167 6.75 11.74 1.09
N THR A 168 6.84 13.07 1.09
CA THR A 168 6.15 13.90 2.07
C THR A 168 4.74 14.20 1.60
N ARG A 169 3.87 14.54 2.55
CA ARG A 169 2.44 14.77 2.32
C ARG A 169 2.15 16.12 1.63
N GLU A 170 3.14 17.01 1.55
CA GLU A 170 3.01 18.33 0.92
C GLU A 170 2.97 18.20 -0.60
N GLY A 171 1.98 18.83 -1.25
CA GLY A 171 1.79 18.73 -2.70
C GLY A 171 0.85 17.60 -3.12
N ARG A 172 -0.36 17.57 -2.51
CA ARG A 172 -1.49 16.75 -3.00
C ARG A 172 -1.54 16.83 -4.52
N ALA A 173 -1.84 15.69 -5.14
CA ALA A 173 -1.83 15.50 -6.58
C ALA A 173 -2.37 16.73 -7.33
N PRO A 174 -1.75 17.09 -8.47
CA PRO A 174 -2.02 18.35 -9.16
C PRO A 174 -3.51 18.64 -9.28
N GLU A 175 -3.92 19.90 -9.27
CA GLU A 175 -5.35 20.28 -9.33
C GLU A 175 -6.13 19.58 -10.45
N TRP A 176 -5.49 19.37 -11.61
CA TRP A 176 -6.09 18.67 -12.75
C TRP A 176 -6.53 17.23 -12.43
N VAL A 177 -6.01 16.59 -11.37
CA VAL A 177 -6.46 15.27 -10.92
C VAL A 177 -7.95 15.26 -10.55
N ARG A 178 -8.51 16.38 -10.10
CA ARG A 178 -9.96 16.50 -9.86
C ARG A 178 -10.79 16.45 -11.14
N ASN A 179 -10.22 16.89 -12.26
CA ASN A 179 -10.86 16.87 -13.57
C ASN A 179 -9.83 16.49 -14.65
N PRO A 180 -9.45 15.20 -14.71
CA PRO A 180 -8.38 14.75 -15.57
C PRO A 180 -8.80 14.83 -17.05
N PRO A 181 -7.87 15.15 -17.97
CA PRO A 181 -8.14 15.25 -19.40
C PRO A 181 -8.28 13.85 -20.04
N LEU A 182 -9.33 13.12 -19.68
CA LEU A 182 -9.56 11.75 -20.13
C LEU A 182 -10.17 11.71 -21.53
N THR A 183 -9.68 10.79 -22.34
CA THR A 183 -10.36 10.36 -23.58
C THR A 183 -11.73 9.77 -23.25
N PRO A 184 -12.66 9.70 -24.22
CA PRO A 184 -13.96 9.05 -24.00
C PRO A 184 -13.84 7.62 -23.46
N ALA A 185 -12.97 6.80 -24.04
CA ALA A 185 -12.72 5.43 -23.59
C ALA A 185 -12.14 5.37 -22.17
N ALA A 186 -11.21 6.27 -21.81
CA ALA A 186 -10.67 6.33 -20.45
C ALA A 186 -11.72 6.78 -19.43
N ARG A 187 -12.63 7.68 -19.80
CA ARG A 187 -13.75 8.11 -18.95
C ARG A 187 -14.72 6.97 -18.70
N GLU A 188 -15.07 6.22 -19.74
CA GLU A 188 -15.94 5.04 -19.65
C GLU A 188 -15.30 3.95 -18.79
N GLY A 189 -14.04 3.57 -19.07
CA GLY A 189 -13.33 2.56 -18.29
C GLY A 189 -13.19 2.96 -16.82
N LYS A 190 -12.91 4.24 -16.54
CA LYS A 190 -12.88 4.74 -15.16
C LYS A 190 -14.25 4.69 -14.47
N ALA A 191 -15.34 4.92 -15.20
CA ALA A 191 -16.70 4.84 -14.65
C ALA A 191 -17.11 3.39 -14.35
N ALA A 192 -16.58 2.42 -15.11
CA ALA A 192 -16.81 0.99 -14.91
C ALA A 192 -15.89 0.35 -13.85
N TYR A 193 -14.79 1.00 -13.51
CA TYR A 193 -13.78 0.47 -12.58
C TYR A 193 -14.31 0.35 -11.15
N ASP A 194 -14.24 -0.86 -10.61
CA ASP A 194 -14.46 -1.16 -9.21
C ASP A 194 -13.09 -1.42 -8.56
N GLU A 195 -12.61 -0.47 -7.75
CA GLU A 195 -11.28 -0.56 -7.13
C GLU A 195 -11.11 -1.80 -6.25
N VAL A 196 -12.17 -2.47 -5.80
CA VAL A 196 -12.02 -3.69 -4.98
C VAL A 196 -11.92 -4.95 -5.83
N VAL A 197 -12.54 -4.94 -6.99
CA VAL A 197 -12.56 -6.09 -7.91
C VAL A 197 -11.40 -6.01 -8.89
N ASP A 198 -11.12 -4.82 -9.39
CA ASP A 198 -10.28 -4.60 -10.57
C ASP A 198 -8.85 -4.17 -10.23
N ASP A 199 -8.59 -3.69 -9.01
CA ASP A 199 -7.25 -3.23 -8.61
C ASP A 199 -6.30 -4.43 -8.44
N PRO A 200 -5.26 -4.58 -9.28
CA PRO A 200 -4.40 -5.77 -9.26
C PRO A 200 -3.57 -5.86 -7.97
N VAL A 201 -3.28 -4.71 -7.35
CA VAL A 201 -2.48 -4.69 -6.11
C VAL A 201 -3.24 -5.39 -4.99
N LEU A 202 -4.58 -5.42 -5.03
CA LEU A 202 -5.41 -6.17 -4.06
C LEU A 202 -5.23 -7.69 -4.15
N GLY A 203 -4.73 -8.17 -5.29
CA GLY A 203 -4.41 -9.57 -5.54
C GLY A 203 -2.93 -9.90 -5.34
N CYS A 204 -2.19 -9.12 -4.54
CA CYS A 204 -0.74 -9.22 -4.38
C CYS A 204 0.08 -8.99 -5.66
N VAL A 205 -0.50 -8.38 -6.71
CA VAL A 205 0.26 -8.06 -7.93
C VAL A 205 1.11 -6.83 -7.67
N SER A 206 2.43 -6.95 -7.87
CA SER A 206 3.35 -5.83 -7.70
C SER A 206 2.93 -4.63 -8.58
N PRO A 207 2.80 -3.43 -7.99
CA PRO A 207 2.37 -2.26 -8.73
C PRO A 207 3.39 -1.87 -9.81
N GLY A 208 2.86 -1.34 -10.91
CA GLY A 208 3.65 -0.78 -12.01
C GLY A 208 3.67 0.74 -12.04
N MET A 209 4.13 1.29 -13.16
CA MET A 209 4.20 2.73 -13.39
C MET A 209 2.86 3.29 -13.88
N PRO A 210 2.39 4.45 -13.36
CA PRO A 210 3.06 5.31 -12.37
C PRO A 210 2.75 5.00 -10.89
N ARG A 211 1.87 4.03 -10.61
CA ARG A 211 1.34 3.76 -9.26
C ARG A 211 2.44 3.57 -8.21
N VAL A 212 3.47 2.80 -8.54
CA VAL A 212 4.61 2.51 -7.64
C VAL A 212 5.34 3.77 -7.15
N MET A 213 5.28 4.87 -7.90
CA MET A 213 5.93 6.13 -7.53
C MET A 213 4.98 7.14 -6.90
N LEU A 214 3.70 7.12 -7.31
CA LEU A 214 2.75 8.20 -7.01
C LEU A 214 1.61 7.77 -6.06
N ARG A 215 1.64 6.52 -5.61
CA ARG A 215 0.74 5.93 -4.59
C ARG A 215 1.46 5.05 -3.57
N SER A 216 2.76 5.23 -3.38
CA SER A 216 3.61 4.48 -2.44
C SER A 216 3.65 5.06 -1.02
N GLY A 217 2.66 5.82 -0.58
CA GLY A 217 2.47 6.20 0.82
C GLY A 217 3.72 6.85 1.45
N PRO A 218 4.01 6.51 2.72
CA PRO A 218 5.23 6.93 3.41
C PRO A 218 6.42 6.01 3.10
N TYR A 219 6.32 5.11 2.11
CA TYR A 219 7.38 4.16 1.81
C TYR A 219 8.53 4.89 1.11
N ALA A 220 9.73 4.65 1.63
CA ALA A 220 10.90 5.34 1.17
C ALA A 220 11.36 4.83 -0.21
N VAL A 221 11.99 5.73 -0.95
CA VAL A 221 12.77 5.39 -2.15
C VAL A 221 14.21 5.84 -1.97
N ARG A 222 15.14 5.13 -2.61
CA ARG A 222 16.53 5.58 -2.72
C ARG A 222 17.11 5.23 -4.07
N PHE A 223 18.02 6.06 -4.54
CA PHE A 223 18.79 5.79 -5.75
C PHE A 223 20.14 5.20 -5.37
N VAL A 224 20.48 4.08 -5.99
CA VAL A 224 21.74 3.35 -5.81
C VAL A 224 22.44 3.27 -7.15
N GLU A 225 23.72 3.57 -7.20
CA GLU A 225 24.53 3.40 -8.40
C GLU A 225 24.82 1.92 -8.66
N ARG A 226 24.70 1.49 -9.91
CA ARG A 226 25.02 0.14 -10.37
C ARG A 226 25.77 0.21 -11.70
N GLY A 227 27.09 0.34 -11.61
CA GLY A 227 27.93 0.54 -12.79
C GLY A 227 27.59 1.87 -13.47
N THR A 228 27.19 1.83 -14.74
CA THR A 228 26.71 3.02 -15.47
C THR A 228 25.25 3.33 -15.21
N ASP A 229 24.48 2.43 -14.60
CA ASP A 229 23.04 2.56 -14.44
C ASP A 229 22.68 2.96 -12.99
N LEU A 230 21.43 3.38 -12.77
CA LEU A 230 20.87 3.60 -11.44
C LEU A 230 19.82 2.54 -11.13
N VAL A 231 19.69 2.20 -9.85
CA VAL A 231 18.56 1.43 -9.32
C VAL A 231 17.79 2.31 -8.37
N LEU A 232 16.52 2.55 -8.66
CA LEU A 232 15.58 3.11 -7.71
C LEU A 232 15.00 1.96 -6.90
N GLN A 233 15.36 1.90 -5.63
CA GLN A 233 14.82 0.92 -4.69
C GLN A 233 13.63 1.54 -3.97
N ASN A 234 12.50 0.83 -3.98
CA ASN A 234 11.27 1.26 -3.34
C ASN A 234 10.92 0.28 -2.21
N GLU A 235 10.78 0.81 -1.00
CA GLU A 235 10.39 0.03 0.18
C GLU A 235 8.98 -0.59 0.01
N TRP A 236 8.11 0.02 -0.80
CA TRP A 236 6.82 -0.55 -1.13
C TRP A 236 6.97 -1.72 -2.12
N PHE A 237 6.55 -2.92 -1.70
CA PHE A 237 6.72 -4.18 -2.44
C PHE A 237 8.17 -4.59 -2.73
N GLU A 238 9.16 -3.95 -2.09
CA GLU A 238 10.60 -4.20 -2.33
C GLU A 238 10.97 -4.13 -3.82
N ILE A 239 10.40 -3.14 -4.52
CA ILE A 239 10.56 -3.00 -5.97
C ILE A 239 11.88 -2.32 -6.29
N ASP A 240 12.72 -3.02 -7.05
CA ASP A 240 13.91 -2.47 -7.69
C ASP A 240 13.60 -2.10 -9.14
N ARG A 241 13.75 -0.81 -9.47
CA ARG A 241 13.58 -0.30 -10.83
C ARG A 241 14.93 0.12 -11.40
N LEU A 242 15.37 -0.57 -12.45
CA LEU A 242 16.59 -0.25 -13.18
C LEU A 242 16.35 0.94 -14.11
N ILE A 243 17.26 1.91 -14.09
CA ILE A 243 17.27 3.12 -14.91
C ILE A 243 18.59 3.16 -15.67
N HIS A 244 18.51 3.05 -16.99
CA HIS A 244 19.69 3.10 -17.85
C HIS A 244 20.13 4.54 -18.08
N MET A 245 21.37 4.88 -17.76
CA MET A 245 21.86 6.27 -17.81
C MET A 245 22.79 6.57 -18.98
N ASP A 246 23.14 5.57 -19.79
CA ASP A 246 24.10 5.69 -20.89
C ASP A 246 23.45 6.16 -22.21
N GLY A 247 22.19 6.59 -22.17
CA GLY A 247 21.45 7.08 -23.34
C GLY A 247 21.05 5.98 -24.32
N ARG A 248 21.21 4.69 -23.98
CA ARG A 248 20.78 3.60 -24.85
C ARG A 248 19.26 3.63 -25.07
N ALA A 249 18.84 3.34 -26.30
CA ALA A 249 17.44 3.14 -26.61
C ALA A 249 16.99 1.75 -26.10
N PRO A 250 15.68 1.56 -25.83
CA PRO A 250 15.13 0.22 -25.59
C PRO A 250 15.49 -0.72 -26.76
N PRO A 251 15.97 -1.95 -26.49
CA PRO A 251 16.18 -2.95 -27.54
C PRO A 251 14.93 -3.18 -28.38
N ALA A 252 15.08 -3.57 -29.65
CA ALA A 252 13.94 -3.80 -30.54
C ALA A 252 12.95 -4.86 -30.02
N ASN A 253 13.45 -5.83 -29.23
CA ASN A 253 12.68 -6.87 -28.57
C ASN A 253 12.40 -6.58 -27.09
N GLN A 254 12.45 -5.31 -26.67
CA GLN A 254 12.19 -4.92 -25.29
C GLN A 254 10.83 -5.43 -24.82
N THR A 255 10.84 -6.26 -23.77
CA THR A 255 9.62 -6.78 -23.16
C THR A 255 8.88 -5.66 -22.42
N TYR A 256 7.55 -5.69 -22.53
CA TYR A 256 6.67 -4.82 -21.75
C TYR A 256 6.52 -5.40 -20.34
N THR A 257 6.69 -4.57 -19.32
CA THR A 257 6.57 -4.98 -17.92
C THR A 257 5.79 -3.92 -17.15
N PRO A 258 5.21 -4.24 -15.97
CA PRO A 258 4.55 -3.23 -15.14
C PRO A 258 5.43 -2.00 -14.86
N LEU A 259 6.74 -2.18 -14.68
CA LEU A 259 7.70 -1.09 -14.43
C LEU A 259 8.23 -0.42 -15.71
N GLY A 260 8.05 -1.08 -16.85
CA GLY A 260 8.52 -0.62 -18.14
C GLY A 260 10.04 -0.60 -18.28
N TYR A 261 10.50 0.17 -19.27
CA TYR A 261 11.89 0.45 -19.56
C TYR A 261 12.18 1.91 -19.25
N SER A 262 13.13 2.15 -18.33
CA SER A 262 13.49 3.50 -17.87
C SER A 262 14.84 3.93 -18.42
N ALA A 263 14.85 5.05 -19.13
CA ALA A 263 16.06 5.73 -19.61
C ALA A 263 16.20 7.08 -18.89
N GLY A 264 17.31 7.25 -18.18
CA GLY A 264 17.62 8.45 -17.42
C GLY A 264 18.68 9.32 -18.10
N ARG A 265 18.61 10.62 -17.84
CA ARG A 265 19.64 11.59 -18.21
C ARG A 265 19.70 12.70 -17.18
N TRP A 266 20.88 13.31 -17.05
CA TRP A 266 21.06 14.51 -16.23
C TRP A 266 20.78 15.77 -17.05
N ASP A 267 20.07 16.71 -16.45
CA ASP A 267 19.88 18.07 -16.92
C ASP A 267 20.22 19.03 -15.77
N GLY A 268 21.48 19.47 -15.73
CA GLY A 268 22.06 20.09 -14.55
C GLY A 268 22.01 19.15 -13.34
N GLU A 269 21.38 19.58 -12.26
CA GLU A 269 21.16 18.78 -11.04
C GLU A 269 19.87 17.96 -11.07
N THR A 270 19.09 18.05 -12.15
CA THR A 270 17.83 17.33 -12.31
C THR A 270 18.07 15.99 -13.01
N LEU A 271 17.64 14.90 -12.37
CA LEU A 271 17.53 13.60 -13.02
C LEU A 271 16.18 13.53 -13.74
N GLU A 272 16.21 13.48 -15.07
CA GLU A 272 15.03 13.22 -15.90
C GLU A 272 15.00 11.73 -16.29
N ILE A 273 13.88 11.06 -16.02
CA ILE A 273 13.68 9.66 -16.37
C ILE A 273 12.49 9.56 -17.31
N THR A 274 12.72 9.04 -18.51
CA THR A 274 11.64 8.64 -19.42
C THR A 274 11.38 7.14 -19.28
N THR A 275 10.13 6.77 -19.07
CA THR A 275 9.69 5.36 -18.99
C THR A 275 8.71 5.04 -20.11
N THR A 276 8.97 3.94 -20.79
CA THR A 276 8.15 3.39 -21.88
C THR A 276 7.98 1.88 -21.67
N HIS A 277 7.37 1.17 -22.61
CA HIS A 277 7.20 -0.29 -22.51
C HIS A 277 6.45 -0.74 -21.25
N ILE A 278 5.51 0.08 -20.80
CA ILE A 278 4.74 -0.15 -19.56
C ILE A 278 3.58 -1.10 -19.85
N ASP A 279 3.42 -2.12 -19.01
CA ASP A 279 2.30 -3.08 -19.02
C ASP A 279 1.50 -3.06 -17.71
N TRP A 280 1.43 -1.89 -17.08
CA TRP A 280 0.53 -1.67 -15.95
C TRP A 280 -0.83 -1.18 -16.47
N PRO A 281 -1.96 -1.73 -16.03
CA PRO A 281 -3.26 -1.45 -16.64
C PRO A 281 -3.82 -0.05 -16.35
N TYR A 282 -3.39 0.62 -15.28
CA TYR A 282 -4.03 1.85 -14.81
C TYR A 282 -3.07 3.03 -14.61
N PHE A 283 -3.48 4.22 -15.04
CA PHE A 283 -2.81 5.47 -14.68
C PHE A 283 -3.36 5.98 -13.34
N GLU A 284 -2.51 6.00 -12.31
CA GLU A 284 -2.96 6.20 -10.93
C GLU A 284 -2.07 7.15 -10.15
N LEU A 285 -2.71 8.08 -9.44
CA LEU A 285 -2.12 9.12 -8.60
C LEU A 285 -2.95 9.26 -7.34
N TYR A 286 -2.45 9.83 -6.25
CA TYR A 286 -3.33 10.18 -5.13
C TYR A 286 -4.57 10.98 -5.58
N GLY A 287 -5.77 10.47 -5.30
CA GLY A 287 -7.03 11.07 -5.75
C GLY A 287 -7.49 10.71 -7.18
N LEU A 288 -6.69 9.96 -7.95
CA LEU A 288 -7.07 9.40 -9.26
C LEU A 288 -6.80 7.89 -9.32
N VAL A 289 -7.86 7.09 -9.51
CA VAL A 289 -7.78 5.63 -9.68
C VAL A 289 -8.61 5.16 -10.86
N GLY A 290 -8.27 3.97 -11.35
CA GLY A 290 -9.08 3.24 -12.33
C GLY A 290 -9.07 3.83 -13.73
N VAL A 291 -8.17 4.77 -14.03
CA VAL A 291 -8.05 5.30 -15.39
C VAL A 291 -7.28 4.29 -16.22
N PRO A 292 -7.88 3.61 -17.22
CA PRO A 292 -7.15 2.65 -18.02
C PRO A 292 -6.06 3.36 -18.84
N GLN A 293 -4.88 2.77 -18.91
CA GLN A 293 -3.80 3.21 -19.79
C GLN A 293 -3.46 2.13 -20.81
N THR A 294 -2.86 2.53 -21.92
CA THR A 294 -2.41 1.62 -22.96
C THR A 294 -0.90 1.45 -22.92
N ARG A 295 -0.39 0.44 -23.62
CA ARG A 295 1.05 0.24 -23.85
C ARG A 295 1.74 1.40 -24.59
N ALA A 296 0.99 2.35 -25.16
CA ALA A 296 1.54 3.57 -25.73
C ALA A 296 1.96 4.60 -24.65
N MET A 297 1.73 4.31 -23.36
CA MET A 297 2.08 5.21 -22.27
C MET A 297 3.58 5.55 -22.27
N ARG A 298 3.86 6.84 -22.11
CA ARG A 298 5.19 7.40 -21.87
C ARG A 298 5.13 8.31 -20.65
N ILE A 299 5.93 8.01 -19.64
CA ILE A 299 6.01 8.79 -18.41
C ILE A 299 7.35 9.51 -18.37
N VAL A 300 7.35 10.78 -18.01
CA VAL A 300 8.57 11.57 -17.77
C VAL A 300 8.55 12.05 -16.33
N GLU A 301 9.49 11.56 -15.53
CA GLU A 301 9.69 11.96 -14.15
C GLU A 301 10.91 12.88 -14.05
N ARG A 302 10.86 13.87 -13.16
CA ARG A 302 11.97 14.78 -12.90
C ARG A 302 12.22 14.84 -11.40
N PHE A 303 13.45 14.53 -11.00
CA PHE A 303 13.90 14.55 -9.62
C PHE A 303 14.95 15.65 -9.48
N THR A 304 14.61 16.70 -8.74
CA THR A 304 15.49 17.86 -8.50
C THR A 304 15.68 18.01 -7.00
N PRO A 305 16.93 18.00 -6.49
CA PRO A 305 17.21 18.34 -5.10
C PRO A 305 16.66 19.73 -4.75
N ARG A 306 16.15 19.91 -3.53
CA ARG A 306 15.78 21.23 -3.01
C ARG A 306 16.65 21.58 -1.81
N ASP A 307 16.90 22.86 -1.61
CA ASP A 307 17.64 23.35 -0.45
C ASP A 307 16.95 22.94 0.85
N GLY A 308 17.71 22.26 1.72
CA GLY A 308 17.23 21.77 3.01
C GLY A 308 16.62 20.36 2.99
N GLY A 309 16.79 19.60 1.90
CA GLY A 309 16.36 18.20 1.78
C GLY A 309 15.48 17.96 0.57
#